data_AF-A0AAN5DCF5-F1
#
_entry.id   AF-A0AAN5DCF5-F1
#
_cell.length_a   1.000
_cell.length_b   1.000
_cell.length_c   1.000
_cell.angle_alpha   90.00
_cell.angle_beta   90.00
_cell.angle_gamma   90.00
#
_symmetry.space_group_name_H-M   'P 1'
#
loop_
_entity.id
_entity.type
_entity.pdbx_description
1 polymer ?
#
loop_
_entity_poly.entity_id
_entity_poly.type
_entity_poly.pdbx_seq_one_letter_code
_entity_poly.pdbx_strand_id
1 'polypeptide(L)'
;ARMQSVLLFLFVVPFTMAMRCYVGGGVTGSNAYPEIYQNLECADRNEQYCYKRAFTNVNQHTVIKNCGNGFCPREGCNESTGVCCCKGDFCNAAAAPSLLVTSLAAAAAIWLRS
;
A
#
# COMPACT_ATOMS: atom_id res chain seq x y z
N ALA A 1 -56.12 -9.33 -10.62
CA ALA A 1 -55.54 -8.51 -9.54
C ALA A 1 -54.05 -8.32 -9.82
N ARG A 2 -53.61 -7.06 -9.85
CA ARG A 2 -52.24 -6.63 -10.11
C ARG A 2 -51.38 -6.76 -8.85
N MET A 3 -50.07 -6.84 -9.10
CA MET A 3 -48.98 -6.45 -8.20
C MET A 3 -48.74 -7.32 -6.99
N GLN A 4 -47.74 -8.20 -7.12
CA GLN A 4 -46.72 -8.39 -6.09
C GLN A 4 -45.43 -8.88 -6.77
N SER A 5 -44.90 -8.06 -7.70
CA SER A 5 -43.47 -8.12 -8.00
C SER A 5 -42.77 -7.62 -6.75
N VAL A 6 -42.33 -8.57 -5.92
CA VAL A 6 -41.45 -8.32 -4.78
C VAL A 6 -40.15 -7.75 -5.34
N LEU A 7 -40.07 -6.42 -5.43
CA LEU A 7 -38.83 -5.72 -5.68
C LEU A 7 -37.93 -5.96 -4.48
N LEU A 8 -37.14 -7.03 -4.55
CA LEU A 8 -35.99 -7.24 -3.69
C LEU A 8 -34.89 -6.25 -4.14
N PHE A 9 -35.08 -4.96 -3.88
CA PHE A 9 -33.99 -3.99 -3.84
C PHE A 9 -33.15 -4.32 -2.60
N LEU A 10 -32.35 -5.38 -2.70
CA LEU A 10 -31.24 -5.61 -1.77
C LEU A 10 -30.38 -4.37 -1.86
N PHE A 11 -30.38 -3.60 -0.76
CA PHE A 11 -29.49 -2.50 -0.49
C PHE A 11 -28.07 -2.91 -0.86
N VAL A 12 -27.60 -2.49 -2.02
CA VAL A 12 -26.19 -2.48 -2.36
C VAL A 12 -25.62 -1.35 -1.50
N VAL A 13 -25.39 -1.62 -0.21
CA VAL A 13 -24.65 -0.70 0.63
C VAL A 13 -23.27 -0.63 0.01
N PRO A 14 -22.86 0.51 -0.56
CA PRO A 14 -21.48 0.65 -0.98
C PRO A 14 -20.65 0.57 0.30
N PHE A 15 -20.05 -0.58 0.56
CA PHE A 15 -18.98 -0.70 1.53
C PHE A 15 -17.83 0.14 0.98
N THR A 16 -17.80 1.42 1.34
CA THR A 16 -16.61 2.24 1.21
C THR A 16 -15.63 1.70 2.23
N MET A 17 -14.90 0.64 1.88
CA MET A 17 -13.81 0.14 2.70
C MET A 17 -12.78 1.25 2.76
N ALA A 18 -12.62 1.85 3.94
CA ALA A 18 -11.51 2.76 4.18
C ALA A 18 -10.22 1.93 4.10
N MET A 19 -9.29 2.41 3.28
CA MET A 19 -8.04 1.71 3.02
C MET A 19 -7.12 1.82 4.24
N ARG A 20 -6.41 0.76 4.57
CA ARG A 20 -5.44 0.77 5.69
C ARG A 20 -4.02 0.93 5.18
N CYS A 21 -3.21 1.76 5.84
CA CYS A 21 -1.81 1.97 5.49
C CYS A 21 -0.92 1.86 6.72
N TYR A 22 0.37 1.58 6.49
CA TYR A 22 1.38 1.86 7.50
C TYR A 22 1.62 3.36 7.58
N VAL A 23 1.61 3.91 8.78
CA VAL A 23 1.88 5.32 9.07
C VAL A 23 2.99 5.42 10.10
N GLY A 24 4.00 6.24 9.84
CA GLY A 24 5.13 6.42 10.73
C GLY A 24 6.43 6.56 9.96
N GLY A 25 7.54 6.32 10.63
CA GLY A 25 8.83 6.40 10.00
C GLY A 25 9.96 5.97 10.92
N GLY A 26 11.15 5.98 10.36
CA GLY A 26 12.37 5.80 11.12
C GLY A 26 13.59 5.92 10.24
N VAL A 27 14.73 5.70 10.88
CA VAL A 27 16.02 5.82 10.27
C VAL A 27 16.80 4.54 10.59
N THR A 28 17.54 4.03 9.63
CA THR A 28 18.55 2.98 9.85
C THR A 28 19.93 3.57 9.56
N GLY A 29 20.93 3.25 10.38
CA GLY A 29 22.28 3.83 10.28
C GLY A 29 22.87 4.24 11.63
N SER A 30 23.94 5.05 11.61
CA SER A 30 24.59 5.52 12.84
C SER A 30 23.68 6.44 13.65
N ASN A 31 23.56 6.17 14.96
CA ASN A 31 22.72 6.91 15.91
C ASN A 31 21.24 6.99 15.50
N ALA A 32 20.74 5.98 14.79
CA ALA A 32 19.40 6.00 14.23
C ALA A 32 18.33 5.49 15.23
N TYR A 33 17.14 6.07 15.16
CA TYR A 33 15.97 5.61 15.90
C TYR A 33 15.25 4.50 15.13
N PRO A 34 14.77 3.44 15.82
CA PRO A 34 14.12 2.31 15.17
C PRO A 34 12.91 2.76 14.35
N GLU A 35 12.64 2.06 13.26
CA GLU A 35 11.44 2.28 12.46
C GLU A 35 10.20 1.86 13.24
N ILE A 36 9.31 2.82 13.48
CA ILE A 36 8.04 2.58 14.18
C ILE A 36 6.91 2.94 13.22
N TYR A 37 6.07 1.95 12.93
CA TYR A 37 4.90 2.10 12.07
C TYR A 37 3.64 1.66 12.82
N GLN A 38 2.59 2.44 12.66
CA GLN A 38 1.24 2.12 13.10
C GLN A 38 0.40 1.69 11.90
N ASN A 39 -0.57 0.82 12.16
CA ASN A 39 -1.57 0.44 11.17
C ASN A 39 -2.75 1.40 11.34
N LEU A 40 -2.99 2.24 10.34
CA LEU A 40 -4.05 3.24 10.40
C LEU A 40 -5.05 3.02 9.27
N GLU A 41 -6.32 3.16 9.59
CA GLU A 41 -7.40 3.29 8.62
C GLU A 41 -7.42 4.74 8.10
N CYS A 42 -7.20 4.91 6.80
CA CYS A 42 -7.19 6.21 6.15
C CYS A 42 -8.63 6.75 6.08
N ALA A 43 -8.92 7.72 6.94
CA ALA A 43 -10.28 8.16 7.24
C ALA A 43 -10.90 9.03 6.13
N ASP A 44 -10.08 9.61 5.24
CA ASP A 44 -10.55 10.50 4.20
C ASP A 44 -10.89 9.73 2.91
N ARG A 45 -12.04 10.02 2.30
CA ARG A 45 -12.45 9.41 1.01
C ARG A 45 -11.49 9.77 -0.13
N ASN A 46 -10.71 10.84 0.03
CA ASN A 46 -9.68 11.25 -0.90
C ASN A 46 -8.34 10.51 -0.71
N GLU A 47 -8.19 9.74 0.37
CA GLU A 47 -7.01 8.92 0.65
C GLU A 47 -7.13 7.56 -0.03
N GLN A 48 -7.00 7.54 -1.36
CA GLN A 48 -7.09 6.30 -2.16
C GLN A 48 -5.76 5.57 -2.34
N TYR A 49 -4.68 6.09 -1.76
CA TYR A 49 -3.33 5.57 -1.92
C TYR A 49 -2.57 5.56 -0.60
N CYS A 50 -1.70 4.58 -0.40
CA CYS A 50 -0.68 4.63 0.64
C CYS A 50 0.57 5.31 0.09
N TYR A 51 1.13 6.19 0.90
CA TYR A 51 2.37 6.90 0.63
C TYR A 51 3.56 6.20 1.28
N LYS A 52 4.69 6.19 0.57
CA LYS A 52 6.00 5.85 1.10
C LYS A 52 7.04 6.79 0.51
N ARG A 53 7.99 7.24 1.32
CA ARG A 53 9.21 7.89 0.83
C ARG A 53 10.42 7.27 1.49
N ALA A 54 11.39 6.88 0.69
CA ALA A 54 12.68 6.37 1.14
C ALA A 54 13.81 7.23 0.58
N PHE A 55 14.73 7.67 1.43
CA PHE A 55 15.89 8.45 1.00
C PHE A 55 17.08 8.16 1.89
N THR A 56 18.27 8.25 1.31
CA THR A 56 19.54 7.99 2.02
C THR A 56 20.33 9.29 2.09
N ASN A 57 20.62 9.73 3.31
CA ASN A 57 21.62 10.75 3.59
C ASN A 57 22.89 10.07 4.12
N VAL A 58 23.99 10.80 4.24
CA VAL A 58 25.29 10.27 4.68
C VAL A 58 25.14 9.29 5.86
N ASN A 59 25.35 8.00 5.60
CA ASN A 59 25.25 6.87 6.54
C ASN A 59 23.87 6.63 7.20
N GLN A 60 22.79 7.19 6.66
CA GLN A 60 21.44 7.07 7.21
C GLN A 60 20.40 6.85 6.11
N HIS A 61 19.61 5.79 6.25
CA HIS A 61 18.47 5.51 5.38
C HIS A 61 17.18 5.82 6.14
N THR A 62 16.40 6.78 5.62
CA THR A 62 15.13 7.20 6.23
C THR A 62 13.97 6.68 5.40
N VAL A 63 12.98 6.10 6.08
CA VAL A 63 11.72 5.67 5.48
C VAL A 63 10.57 6.34 6.20
N ILE A 64 9.67 6.96 5.44
CA ILE A 64 8.45 7.62 5.93
C ILE A 64 7.26 7.00 5.21
N LYS A 65 6.21 6.69 5.94
CA LYS A 65 4.98 6.07 5.43
C LYS A 65 3.76 6.84 5.94
N ASN A 66 2.74 6.99 5.10
CA ASN A 66 1.51 7.69 5.47
C ASN A 66 0.31 7.24 4.61
N CYS A 67 -0.89 7.69 4.97
CA CYS A 67 -1.99 7.81 4.01
C CYS A 67 -1.65 8.88 2.96
N GLY A 68 -2.07 8.66 1.71
CA GLY A 68 -1.60 9.40 0.54
C GLY A 68 -2.20 10.79 0.31
N ASN A 69 -2.89 11.38 1.30
CA ASN A 69 -3.59 12.66 1.14
C ASN A 69 -2.64 13.78 0.68
N GLY A 70 -2.90 14.36 -0.49
CA GLY A 70 -2.07 15.42 -1.07
C GLY A 70 -0.66 14.98 -1.54
N PHE A 71 -0.19 13.78 -1.16
CA PHE A 71 1.13 13.26 -1.54
C PHE A 71 1.09 12.30 -2.73
N CYS A 72 -0.06 11.68 -2.98
CA CYS A 72 -0.22 10.65 -3.99
C CYS A 72 -1.35 10.99 -4.98
N PRO A 73 -1.05 11.63 -6.11
CA PRO A 73 -2.04 11.87 -7.16
C PRO A 73 -2.33 10.63 -8.01
N ARG A 74 -1.43 9.64 -8.02
CA ARG A 74 -1.53 8.38 -8.77
C ARG A 74 -0.60 7.32 -8.19
N GLU A 75 -0.82 6.05 -8.55
CA GLU A 75 0.12 4.97 -8.24
C GLU A 75 1.44 5.12 -9.01
N GLY A 76 2.50 4.56 -8.43
CA GLY A 76 3.83 4.50 -9.03
C GLY A 76 4.92 5.03 -8.10
N CYS A 77 6.16 4.86 -8.53
CA CYS A 77 7.34 5.34 -7.82
C CYS A 77 8.07 6.38 -8.66
N ASN A 78 8.48 7.48 -8.02
CA ASN A 78 9.44 8.43 -8.55
C ASN A 78 10.80 8.11 -7.90
N GLU A 79 11.69 7.49 -8.67
CA GLU A 79 13.02 7.10 -8.21
C GLU A 79 13.89 8.29 -7.82
N SER A 80 13.70 9.45 -8.47
CA SER A 80 14.48 10.67 -8.19
C SER A 80 14.16 11.27 -6.82
N THR A 81 12.91 11.14 -6.35
CA THR A 81 12.49 11.67 -5.04
C THR A 81 12.36 10.58 -3.96
N GLY A 82 12.44 9.31 -4.37
CA GLY A 82 12.21 8.13 -3.53
C GLY A 82 10.75 7.97 -3.07
N VAL A 83 9.81 8.70 -3.69
CA VAL A 83 8.38 8.67 -3.35
C VAL A 83 7.69 7.55 -4.12
N CYS A 84 6.92 6.71 -3.42
CA CYS A 84 6.10 5.66 -3.98
C CYS A 84 4.67 5.78 -3.45
N CYS A 85 3.72 5.57 -4.35
CA CYS A 85 2.29 5.53 -4.09
C CYS A 85 1.72 4.22 -4.60
N CYS A 86 0.87 3.57 -3.81
CA CYS A 86 0.24 2.31 -4.17
C CYS A 86 -1.20 2.28 -3.64
N LYS A 87 -2.06 1.46 -4.23
CA LYS A 87 -3.45 1.28 -3.82
C LYS A 87 -3.66 -0.09 -3.19
N GLY A 88 -4.48 -0.12 -2.14
CA GLY A 88 -4.84 -1.34 -1.42
C GLY A 88 -4.23 -1.39 -0.02
N ASP A 89 -4.80 -2.25 0.81
CA ASP A 89 -4.43 -2.35 2.22
C ASP A 89 -2.95 -2.69 2.39
N PHE A 90 -2.27 -1.85 3.17
CA PHE A 90 -0.89 -2.01 3.62
C PHE A 90 0.13 -2.14 2.49
N CYS A 91 -0.20 -1.69 1.27
CA CYS A 91 0.67 -1.84 0.10
C CYS A 91 2.03 -1.12 0.25
N ASN A 92 2.12 -0.14 1.16
CA ASN A 92 3.37 0.54 1.51
C ASN A 92 4.24 -0.26 2.52
N ALA A 93 3.97 -1.55 2.72
CA ALA A 93 4.80 -2.47 3.50
C ALA A 93 6.25 -2.51 2.97
N ALA A 94 6.40 -2.57 1.64
CA ALA A 94 7.67 -2.91 1.00
C ALA A 94 8.74 -1.85 1.20
N ALA A 95 9.92 -2.26 1.68
CA ALA A 95 11.19 -1.63 1.32
C ALA A 95 11.54 -2.11 -0.10
N ALA A 96 11.09 -1.42 -1.17
CA ALA A 96 11.45 -1.84 -2.53
C ALA A 96 12.95 -1.61 -2.81
N PRO A 97 13.61 -2.42 -3.67
CA PRO A 97 13.04 -3.42 -4.59
C PRO A 97 13.65 -4.83 -4.46
N SER A 98 12.89 -5.88 -4.81
CA SER A 98 13.48 -7.02 -5.53
C SER A 98 12.42 -7.78 -6.30
N LEU A 99 12.60 -7.79 -7.62
CA LEU A 99 11.85 -8.50 -8.66
C LEU A 99 11.91 -10.05 -8.52
N LEU A 100 12.14 -10.59 -7.33
CA LEU A 100 12.49 -12.00 -7.12
C LEU A 100 11.31 -12.92 -6.81
N VAL A 101 10.10 -12.38 -6.60
CA VAL A 101 8.94 -13.23 -6.23
C VAL A 101 8.26 -13.85 -7.46
N THR A 102 8.43 -13.27 -8.66
CA THR A 102 7.81 -13.80 -9.89
C THR A 102 8.53 -15.02 -10.48
N SER A 103 9.79 -15.28 -10.13
CA SER A 103 10.54 -16.44 -10.65
C SER A 103 10.24 -17.77 -9.93
N LEU A 104 9.72 -17.74 -8.71
CA LEU A 104 9.47 -18.96 -7.92
C LEU A 104 8.19 -19.71 -8.33
N ALA A 105 7.18 -19.01 -8.88
CA ALA A 105 5.96 -19.64 -9.36
C ALA A 105 6.14 -20.38 -10.70
N ALA A 106 7.07 -19.92 -11.55
CA ALA A 106 7.33 -20.55 -12.85
C ALA A 106 8.13 -21.85 -12.72
N ALA A 107 8.99 -21.98 -11.72
CA ALA A 107 9.78 -23.19 -11.50
C ALA A 107 8.92 -24.38 -11.01
N ALA A 108 7.94 -24.16 -10.14
CA ALA A 108 7.10 -25.25 -9.60
C ALA A 108 6.17 -25.90 -10.65
N ALA A 109 5.78 -25.16 -11.69
CA ALA A 109 4.93 -25.69 -12.77
C ALA A 109 5.67 -26.65 -13.72
N ILE A 110 7.01 -26.58 -13.78
CA ILE A 110 7.83 -27.46 -14.62
C ILE A 110 8.04 -28.82 -13.95
N TRP A 111 8.19 -28.86 -12.62
CA TRP A 111 8.37 -30.11 -11.87
C TRP A 111 7.08 -30.93 -11.67
N LEU A 112 5.90 -30.31 -11.80
CA LEU A 112 4.61 -31.02 -11.74
C LEU A 112 4.16 -31.61 -13.09
N ARG A 113 4.93 -31.41 -14.16
CA ARG A 113 4.65 -31.93 -15.51
C ARG A 113 5.66 -32.99 -16.00
N SER A 114 6.64 -33.35 -15.17
CA SER A 114 7.59 -34.45 -15.43
C SER A 114 7.25 -35.68 -14.61
#